data_AF-A0A9C8RI56-F1
#
_entry.id   AF-A0A9C8RI56-F1
#
_cell.length_a   1.000
_cell.length_b   1.000
_cell.length_c   1.000
_cell.angle_alpha   90.00
_cell.angle_beta   90.00
_cell.angle_gamma   90.00
#
_symmetry.space_group_name_H-M   'P 1'
#
loop_
_entity.id
_entity.type
_entity.pdbx_description
1 polymer ?
#
loop_
_entity_poly.entity_id
_entity_poly.type
_entity_poly.pdbx_seq_one_letter_code
_entity_poly.pdbx_strand_id
1 'polypeptide(L)'
;MNDGLIARLESFFRLSPSSAGLILPPDPAEHAYQPDQQIDGRDMRRAGVLIPVIQGGAPGESRIMLTLRTKHLRSHAGQVSLPGGSAEPQDVDIIGTALREAEEETCLPSHAVQVIGTLPALIMPSAFHVTPVVGLVHAEVELKACPIEVAEIFYVPTAFLLNPKNYRIASMEFQNRERRFMETHFDGYRIWGATAAILHHLAKQIHELEDPA
;
A
#
# COMPACT_ATOMS: atom_id res chain seq x y z
N MET A 1 24.38 8.10 -8.83
CA MET A 1 23.63 7.48 -9.94
C MET A 1 22.32 7.02 -9.34
N ASN A 2 21.23 7.77 -9.53
CA ASN A 2 19.92 7.42 -8.99
C ASN A 2 19.55 6.02 -9.47
N ASP A 3 19.14 5.18 -8.53
CA ASP A 3 18.63 3.83 -8.78
C ASP A 3 17.57 3.92 -9.90
N GLY A 4 17.71 3.14 -10.97
CA GLY A 4 16.87 3.28 -12.18
C GLY A 4 15.37 3.17 -11.86
N LEU A 5 15.01 2.47 -10.78
CA LEU A 5 13.65 2.43 -10.28
C LEU A 5 13.13 3.76 -9.76
N ILE A 6 13.94 4.51 -9.03
CA ILE A 6 13.53 5.76 -8.39
C ILE A 6 13.25 6.80 -9.46
N ALA A 7 14.13 6.90 -10.45
CA ALA A 7 13.89 7.75 -11.61
C ALA A 7 12.60 7.35 -12.36
N ARG A 8 12.27 6.06 -12.46
CA ARG A 8 10.99 5.59 -13.03
C ARG A 8 9.79 6.02 -12.19
N LEU A 9 9.84 5.84 -10.87
CA LEU A 9 8.76 6.25 -9.97
C LEU A 9 8.54 7.78 -10.03
N GLU A 10 9.61 8.56 -9.95
CA GLU A 10 9.54 10.02 -10.10
C GLU A 10 9.00 10.44 -11.48
N SER A 11 9.37 9.72 -12.56
CA SER A 11 8.87 9.98 -13.90
C SER A 11 7.39 9.64 -14.03
N PHE A 12 6.95 8.50 -13.49
CA PHE A 12 5.56 8.08 -13.46
C PHE A 12 4.67 9.15 -12.83
N PHE A 13 4.99 9.60 -11.60
CA PHE A 13 4.16 10.59 -10.92
C PHE A 13 4.25 11.99 -11.53
N ARG A 14 5.36 12.32 -12.22
CA ARG A 14 5.45 13.56 -12.99
C ARG A 14 4.57 13.55 -14.24
N LEU A 15 4.51 12.41 -14.94
CA LEU A 15 3.80 12.25 -16.21
C LEU A 15 2.31 11.90 -16.04
N SER A 16 1.98 11.21 -14.95
CA SER A 16 0.62 10.84 -14.56
C SER A 16 0.26 11.48 -13.21
N PRO A 17 0.09 12.81 -13.15
CA PRO A 17 -0.17 13.53 -11.91
C PRO A 17 -1.57 13.26 -11.32
N SER A 18 -2.41 12.51 -12.03
CA SER A 18 -3.81 12.30 -11.67
C SER A 18 -4.02 10.92 -11.05
N SER A 19 -4.51 10.91 -9.81
CA SER A 19 -5.06 9.74 -9.12
C SER A 19 -6.47 9.36 -9.63
N ALA A 20 -6.85 9.75 -10.86
CA ALA A 20 -8.19 9.54 -11.37
C ALA A 20 -8.55 8.06 -11.51
N GLY A 21 -9.76 7.71 -11.07
CA GLY A 21 -10.28 6.35 -11.07
C GLY A 21 -10.16 5.66 -9.71
N LEU A 22 -10.32 4.34 -9.72
CA LEU A 22 -10.20 3.49 -8.55
C LEU A 22 -9.30 2.30 -8.88
N ILE A 23 -8.57 1.82 -7.90
CA ILE A 23 -7.96 0.49 -7.98
C ILE A 23 -9.10 -0.51 -7.97
N LEU A 24 -9.22 -1.28 -9.06
CA LEU A 24 -10.24 -2.31 -9.18
C LEU A 24 -9.81 -3.55 -8.40
N PRO A 25 -10.56 -3.97 -7.36
CA PRO A 25 -10.28 -5.21 -6.66
C PRO A 25 -10.48 -6.43 -7.58
N PRO A 26 -9.85 -7.58 -7.31
CA PRO A 26 -10.03 -8.76 -8.15
C PRO A 26 -11.43 -9.39 -8.11
N ASP A 27 -12.21 -9.15 -7.05
CA ASP A 27 -13.60 -9.59 -6.97
C ASP A 27 -14.50 -8.64 -7.81
N PRO A 28 -15.12 -9.12 -8.90
CA PRO A 28 -15.97 -8.27 -9.74
C PRO A 28 -17.16 -7.67 -9.00
N ALA A 29 -17.65 -8.35 -7.95
CA ALA A 29 -18.75 -7.82 -7.16
C ALA A 29 -18.35 -6.62 -6.28
N GLU A 30 -17.06 -6.30 -6.18
CA GLU A 30 -16.54 -5.12 -5.49
C GLU A 30 -16.28 -3.95 -6.46
N HIS A 31 -16.39 -4.16 -7.79
CA HIS A 31 -16.26 -3.09 -8.80
C HIS A 31 -17.41 -2.08 -8.75
N ALA A 32 -18.53 -2.46 -8.15
CA ALA A 32 -19.72 -1.62 -8.05
C ALA A 32 -19.61 -0.54 -6.96
N TYR A 33 -18.60 -0.59 -6.09
CA TYR A 33 -18.47 0.38 -5.00
C TYR A 33 -18.06 1.76 -5.52
N GLN A 34 -18.69 2.80 -4.97
CA GLN A 34 -18.43 4.20 -5.31
C GLN A 34 -18.04 5.01 -4.06
N PRO A 35 -17.20 6.05 -4.20
CA PRO A 35 -16.66 6.82 -3.06
C PRO A 35 -17.73 7.43 -2.16
N ASP A 36 -18.85 7.87 -2.74
CA ASP A 36 -19.93 8.58 -2.02
C ASP A 36 -21.09 7.66 -1.60
N GLN A 37 -20.93 6.34 -1.72
CA GLN A 37 -21.97 5.36 -1.41
C GLN A 37 -21.75 4.74 -0.02
N GLN A 38 -22.83 4.64 0.76
CA GLN A 38 -22.82 3.81 1.98
C GLN A 38 -22.70 2.33 1.64
N ILE A 39 -21.91 1.60 2.43
CA ILE A 39 -21.77 0.14 2.31
C ILE A 39 -22.35 -0.50 3.56
N ASP A 40 -23.42 -1.28 3.39
CA ASP A 40 -24.20 -1.89 4.47
C ASP A 40 -24.65 -0.88 5.54
N GLY A 41 -25.08 0.31 5.10
CA GLY A 41 -25.55 1.40 5.98
C GLY A 41 -24.44 2.11 6.77
N ARG A 42 -23.16 1.83 6.48
CA ARG A 42 -22.02 2.52 7.06
C ARG A 42 -21.53 3.63 6.15
N ASP A 43 -21.19 4.77 6.76
CA ASP A 43 -20.55 5.87 6.06
C ASP A 43 -19.14 5.50 5.61
N MET A 44 -18.74 6.06 4.47
CA MET A 44 -17.40 5.86 3.92
C MET A 44 -16.36 6.56 4.81
N ARG A 45 -15.34 5.81 5.25
CA ARG A 45 -14.23 6.34 6.02
C ARG A 45 -12.99 6.45 5.15
N ARG A 46 -12.27 7.55 5.27
CA ARG A 46 -11.00 7.75 4.54
C ARG A 46 -9.85 7.13 5.32
N ALA A 47 -8.91 6.52 4.60
CA ALA A 47 -7.69 5.98 5.16
C ALA A 47 -6.50 6.27 4.24
N GLY A 48 -5.35 6.56 4.84
CA GLY A 48 -4.09 6.78 4.13
C GLY A 48 -3.12 5.65 4.44
N VAL A 49 -2.52 5.05 3.41
CA VAL A 49 -1.44 4.06 3.59
C VAL A 49 -0.21 4.50 2.84
N LEU A 50 0.96 4.37 3.47
CA LEU A 50 2.23 4.74 2.86
C LEU A 50 2.85 3.51 2.18
N ILE A 51 3.35 3.70 0.96
CA ILE A 51 4.27 2.80 0.26
C ILE A 51 5.68 3.40 0.40
N PRO A 52 6.39 3.12 1.51
CA PRO A 52 7.73 3.63 1.74
C PRO A 52 8.76 2.83 0.93
N VAL A 53 9.31 3.45 -0.11
CA VAL A 53 10.42 2.91 -0.90
C VAL A 53 11.73 3.37 -0.29
N ILE A 54 12.40 2.46 0.42
CA ILE A 54 13.67 2.71 1.07
C ILE A 54 14.78 2.50 0.05
N GLN A 55 15.58 3.55 -0.17
CA GLN A 55 16.73 3.52 -1.07
C GLN A 55 17.81 2.58 -0.52
N GLY A 56 18.34 1.71 -1.38
CA GLY A 56 19.50 0.87 -1.05
C GLY A 56 20.84 1.59 -1.22
N GLY A 57 21.93 0.95 -0.79
CA GLY A 57 23.29 1.50 -0.91
C GLY A 57 23.87 1.37 -2.31
N ALA A 58 23.37 0.42 -3.10
CA ALA A 58 23.70 0.24 -4.52
C ALA A 58 22.43 0.15 -5.40
N PRO A 59 22.56 0.34 -6.73
CA PRO A 59 21.45 0.19 -7.66
C PRO A 59 20.77 -1.18 -7.55
N GLY A 60 19.43 -1.22 -7.58
CA GLY A 60 18.65 -2.45 -7.46
C GLY A 60 18.46 -2.96 -6.03
N GLU A 61 19.02 -2.30 -5.02
CA GLU A 61 18.86 -2.68 -3.61
C GLU A 61 17.66 -1.99 -2.91
N SER A 62 16.89 -1.17 -3.63
CA SER A 62 15.71 -0.53 -3.07
C SER A 62 14.67 -1.56 -2.61
N ARG A 63 14.04 -1.28 -1.48
CA ARG A 63 13.09 -2.18 -0.81
C ARG A 63 11.85 -1.42 -0.34
N ILE A 64 10.72 -2.09 -0.26
CA ILE A 64 9.50 -1.53 0.35
C ILE A 64 9.39 -2.09 1.76
N MET A 65 9.17 -1.20 2.74
CA MET A 65 8.86 -1.61 4.11
C MET A 65 7.39 -2.01 4.22
N LEU A 66 7.15 -3.15 4.86
CA LEU A 66 5.84 -3.65 5.23
C LEU A 66 5.81 -3.94 6.73
N THR A 67 4.60 -3.98 7.29
CA THR A 67 4.36 -4.30 8.70
C THR A 67 3.62 -5.63 8.81
N LEU A 68 3.95 -6.43 9.81
CA LEU A 68 3.14 -7.55 10.26
C LEU A 68 2.32 -7.08 11.47
N ARG A 69 1.00 -7.08 11.33
CA ARG A 69 0.10 -6.64 12.41
C ARG A 69 0.12 -7.62 13.58
N THR A 70 0.07 -7.11 14.81
CA THR A 70 0.01 -7.97 16.01
C THR A 70 -1.24 -8.85 16.01
N LYS A 71 -1.15 -10.01 16.66
CA LYS A 71 -2.24 -10.99 16.71
C LYS A 71 -3.40 -10.59 17.64
N HIS A 72 -3.21 -9.56 18.47
CA HIS A 72 -4.18 -9.12 19.47
C HIS A 72 -5.12 -8.02 18.99
N LEU A 73 -4.94 -7.54 17.76
CA LEU A 73 -5.81 -6.52 17.18
C LEU A 73 -7.21 -7.07 16.89
N ARG A 74 -8.21 -6.21 17.05
CA ARG A 74 -9.61 -6.56 16.82
C ARG A 74 -9.92 -6.82 15.33
N SER A 75 -9.12 -6.24 14.44
CA SER A 75 -9.23 -6.38 12.99
C SER A 75 -7.87 -6.68 12.38
N HIS A 76 -7.87 -7.49 11.32
CA HIS A 76 -6.67 -7.79 10.50
C HIS A 76 -5.48 -8.36 11.29
N ALA A 77 -5.74 -9.04 12.42
CA ALA A 77 -4.72 -9.63 13.27
C ALA A 77 -3.81 -10.60 12.48
N GLY A 78 -2.49 -10.40 12.59
CA GLY A 78 -1.50 -11.23 11.92
C GLY A 78 -1.42 -11.07 10.39
N GLN A 79 -2.06 -10.05 9.82
CA GLN A 79 -1.96 -9.76 8.39
C GLN A 79 -0.76 -8.87 8.09
N VAL A 80 -0.18 -9.04 6.91
CA VAL A 80 0.79 -8.08 6.36
C VAL A 80 0.04 -6.84 5.87
N SER A 81 0.56 -5.66 6.19
CA SER A 81 0.03 -4.38 5.76
C SER A 81 1.12 -3.43 5.28
N LEU A 82 0.70 -2.42 4.51
CA LEU A 82 1.43 -1.17 4.39
C LEU A 82 1.20 -0.38 5.67
N PRO A 83 2.18 0.39 6.18
CA PRO A 83 1.94 1.28 7.29
C PRO A 83 0.87 2.31 6.95
N GLY A 84 -0.06 2.57 7.87
CA GLY A 84 -1.18 3.45 7.59
C GLY A 84 -2.44 3.12 8.37
N GLY A 85 -3.42 4.02 8.27
CA GLY A 85 -4.61 3.97 9.10
C GLY A 85 -5.70 4.94 8.69
N SER A 86 -6.63 5.18 9.62
CA SER A 86 -7.82 5.98 9.36
C SER A 86 -7.49 7.47 9.44
N ALA A 87 -8.15 8.29 8.61
CA ALA A 87 -8.01 9.73 8.71
C ALA A 87 -8.65 10.24 10.01
N GLU A 88 -7.94 11.12 10.71
CA GLU A 88 -8.40 11.78 11.93
C GLU A 88 -8.73 13.26 11.68
N PRO A 89 -9.58 13.91 12.51
CA PRO A 89 -9.99 15.29 12.30
C PRO A 89 -8.83 16.31 12.26
N GLN A 90 -7.71 16.00 12.92
CA GLN A 90 -6.52 16.84 12.95
C GLN A 90 -5.56 16.62 11.77
N ASP A 91 -5.78 15.59 10.96
CA ASP A 91 -4.94 15.35 9.78
C ASP A 91 -5.18 16.45 8.74
N VAL A 92 -4.11 17.07 8.25
CA VAL A 92 -4.18 18.15 7.26
C VAL A 92 -4.83 17.66 5.97
N ASP A 93 -4.43 16.48 5.53
CA ASP A 93 -4.96 15.77 4.37
C ASP A 93 -4.63 14.27 4.48
N ILE A 94 -4.95 13.52 3.43
CA ILE A 94 -4.74 12.06 3.41
C ILE A 94 -3.25 11.66 3.36
N ILE A 95 -2.39 12.56 2.87
CA ILE A 95 -0.93 12.35 2.91
C ILE A 95 -0.46 12.50 4.35
N GLY A 96 -0.93 13.53 5.05
CA GLY A 96 -0.72 13.72 6.48
C GLY A 96 -1.15 12.52 7.30
N THR A 97 -2.33 11.94 7.01
CA THR A 97 -2.78 10.68 7.63
C THR A 97 -1.77 9.55 7.43
N ALA A 98 -1.36 9.28 6.17
CA ALA A 98 -0.44 8.18 5.88
C ALA A 98 0.93 8.35 6.55
N LEU A 99 1.44 9.59 6.61
CA LEU A 99 2.72 9.91 7.26
C LEU A 99 2.63 9.79 8.79
N ARG A 100 1.57 10.32 9.40
CA ARG A 100 1.34 10.21 10.86
C ARG A 100 1.28 8.75 11.29
N GLU A 101 0.45 7.96 10.62
CA GLU A 101 0.26 6.54 10.93
C GLU A 101 1.57 5.75 10.73
N ALA A 102 2.33 6.04 9.67
CA ALA A 102 3.63 5.39 9.47
C ALA A 102 4.64 5.76 10.58
N GLU A 103 4.63 7.01 11.05
CA GLU A 103 5.46 7.46 12.16
C GLU A 103 5.05 6.76 13.48
N GLU A 104 3.75 6.67 13.76
CA GLU A 104 3.21 5.97 14.95
C GLU A 104 3.52 4.47 14.94
N GLU A 105 3.32 3.79 13.81
CA GLU A 105 3.49 2.33 13.69
C GLU A 105 4.96 1.90 13.62
N THR A 106 5.84 2.72 13.01
CA THR A 106 7.20 2.29 12.63
C THR A 106 8.32 3.26 13.04
N CYS A 107 7.99 4.36 13.71
CA CYS A 107 8.92 5.45 14.02
C CYS A 107 9.59 6.07 12.79
N LEU A 108 9.04 5.87 11.58
CA LEU A 108 9.50 6.52 10.36
C LEU A 108 9.16 8.02 10.43
N PRO A 109 10.15 8.92 10.61
CA PRO A 109 9.87 10.33 10.74
C PRO A 109 9.31 10.87 9.42
N SER A 110 8.19 11.59 9.49
CA SER A 110 7.54 12.20 8.32
C SER A 110 8.49 13.04 7.45
N HIS A 111 9.45 13.75 8.05
CA HIS A 111 10.44 14.57 7.33
C HIS A 111 11.50 13.76 6.56
N ALA A 112 11.66 12.47 6.87
CA ALA A 112 12.56 11.57 6.14
C ALA A 112 11.90 10.97 4.89
N VAL A 113 10.62 11.26 4.66
CA VAL A 113 9.83 10.76 3.53
C VAL A 113 9.63 11.85 2.50
N GLN A 114 10.25 11.69 1.33
CA GLN A 114 9.92 12.51 0.16
C GLN A 114 8.70 11.89 -0.54
N VAL A 115 7.52 12.48 -0.33
CA VAL A 115 6.31 12.07 -1.04
C VAL A 115 6.43 12.45 -2.52
N ILE A 116 6.26 11.45 -3.39
CA ILE A 116 6.36 11.63 -4.85
C ILE A 116 5.01 11.58 -5.56
N GLY A 117 3.96 11.07 -4.91
CA GLY A 117 2.61 11.08 -5.44
C GLY A 117 1.65 10.15 -4.69
N THR A 118 0.42 10.06 -5.20
CA THR A 118 -0.62 9.16 -4.69
C THR A 118 -1.16 8.28 -5.82
N LEU A 119 -1.60 7.08 -5.49
CA LEU A 119 -2.31 6.20 -6.41
C LEU A 119 -3.83 6.45 -6.31
N PRO A 120 -4.62 6.02 -7.32
CA PRO A 120 -6.06 5.93 -7.18
C PRO A 120 -6.45 5.17 -5.92
N ALA A 121 -7.57 5.55 -5.32
CA ALA A 121 -8.01 4.91 -4.08
C ALA A 121 -8.55 3.50 -4.34
N LEU A 122 -8.46 2.66 -3.31
CA LEU A 122 -9.12 1.36 -3.25
C LEU A 122 -10.31 1.45 -2.29
N ILE A 123 -11.50 1.07 -2.77
CA ILE A 123 -12.69 0.98 -1.91
C ILE A 123 -12.82 -0.44 -1.37
N MET A 124 -12.86 -0.55 -0.05
CA MET A 124 -12.96 -1.82 0.66
C MET A 124 -14.41 -2.11 1.08
N PRO A 125 -14.84 -3.39 1.11
CA PRO A 125 -16.14 -3.80 1.67
C PRO A 125 -16.38 -3.36 3.12
N SER A 126 -15.32 -3.01 3.85
CA SER A 126 -15.36 -2.46 5.20
C SER A 126 -15.68 -0.96 5.27
N ALA A 127 -16.18 -0.37 4.17
CA ALA A 127 -16.49 1.05 4.00
C ALA A 127 -15.26 1.94 4.22
N PHE A 128 -14.11 1.51 3.67
CA PHE A 128 -12.89 2.31 3.65
C PHE A 128 -12.54 2.73 2.23
N HIS A 129 -12.26 4.02 2.06
CA HIS A 129 -11.67 4.62 0.87
C HIS A 129 -10.18 4.82 1.16
N VAL A 130 -9.37 3.84 0.75
CA VAL A 130 -7.94 3.76 1.07
C VAL A 130 -7.14 4.44 -0.04
N THR A 131 -6.45 5.54 0.28
CA THR A 131 -5.56 6.24 -0.65
C THR A 131 -4.11 5.83 -0.39
N PRO A 132 -3.44 5.17 -1.35
CA PRO A 132 -2.02 4.86 -1.24
C PRO A 132 -1.16 6.08 -1.57
N VAL A 133 -0.21 6.38 -0.69
CA VAL A 133 0.77 7.46 -0.82
C VAL A 133 2.13 6.83 -1.09
N VAL A 134 2.83 7.25 -2.14
CA VAL A 134 4.18 6.73 -2.43
C VAL A 134 5.23 7.71 -1.94
N GLY A 135 6.13 7.23 -1.09
CA GLY A 135 7.19 8.03 -0.50
C GLY A 135 8.56 7.37 -0.70
N LEU A 136 9.56 8.17 -1.05
CA LEU A 136 10.95 7.76 -1.05
C LEU A 136 11.54 8.03 0.33
N VAL A 137 12.20 7.03 0.90
CA VAL A 137 12.86 7.10 2.21
C VAL A 137 14.36 6.95 2.01
N HIS A 138 15.12 7.94 2.46
CA HIS A 138 16.58 7.86 2.43
C HIS A 138 17.09 6.86 3.46
N ALA A 139 18.20 6.20 3.16
CA ALA A 139 18.67 5.00 3.88
C ALA A 139 19.01 5.20 5.38
N GLU A 140 19.04 6.43 5.87
CA GLU A 140 19.45 6.80 7.24
C GLU A 140 18.25 7.05 8.17
N VAL A 141 17.44 6.02 8.42
CA VAL A 141 16.34 6.09 9.40
C VAL A 141 16.38 4.88 10.32
N GLU A 142 16.36 5.13 11.63
CA GLU A 142 16.16 4.07 12.62
C GLU A 142 14.66 3.78 12.75
N LEU A 143 14.25 2.62 12.27
CA LEU A 143 12.85 2.18 12.28
C LEU A 143 12.59 1.25 13.46
N LYS A 144 11.47 1.45 14.13
CA LYS A 144 11.07 0.68 15.31
C LYS A 144 9.58 0.39 15.29
N ALA A 145 9.23 -0.88 15.40
CA ALA A 145 7.84 -1.31 15.49
C ALA A 145 7.20 -0.79 16.79
N CYS A 146 6.02 -0.20 16.68
CA CYS A 146 5.14 -0.01 17.83
C CYS A 146 4.54 -1.36 18.23
N PRO A 147 4.93 -1.95 19.37
CA PRO A 147 4.59 -3.34 19.71
C PRO A 147 3.09 -3.56 20.01
N ILE A 148 2.32 -2.49 20.13
CA ILE A 148 0.87 -2.56 20.29
C ILE A 148 0.22 -2.98 18.96
N GLU A 149 0.71 -2.45 17.84
CA GLU A 149 0.07 -2.59 16.52
C GLU A 149 0.89 -3.42 15.54
N VAL A 150 2.22 -3.29 15.61
CA VAL A 150 3.17 -3.92 14.70
C VAL A 150 4.01 -4.95 15.47
N ALA A 151 3.84 -6.22 15.10
CA ALA A 151 4.66 -7.30 15.61
C ALA A 151 6.05 -7.31 14.96
N GLU A 152 6.12 -6.94 13.68
CA GLU A 152 7.35 -6.98 12.92
C GLU A 152 7.35 -5.93 11.80
N ILE A 153 8.50 -5.31 11.58
CA ILE A 153 8.80 -4.54 10.37
C ILE A 153 9.73 -5.40 9.52
N PHE A 154 9.37 -5.58 8.26
CA PHE A 154 10.20 -6.32 7.32
C PHE A 154 10.24 -5.62 5.97
N TYR A 155 11.18 -6.03 5.12
CA TYR A 155 11.44 -5.38 3.84
C TYR A 155 11.37 -6.38 2.71
N VAL A 156 10.73 -5.98 1.61
CA VAL A 156 10.66 -6.79 0.40
C VAL A 156 11.36 -6.03 -0.73
N PRO A 157 12.25 -6.68 -1.51
CA PRO A 157 12.88 -6.06 -2.65
C PRO A 157 11.85 -5.47 -3.62
N THR A 158 12.06 -4.22 -4.02
CA THR A 158 11.20 -3.56 -5.02
C THR A 158 11.13 -4.35 -6.32
N ALA A 159 12.23 -4.97 -6.75
CA ALA A 159 12.27 -5.84 -7.93
C ALA A 159 11.29 -7.02 -7.84
N PHE A 160 10.96 -7.49 -6.63
CA PHE A 160 9.94 -8.51 -6.42
C PHE A 160 8.54 -7.91 -6.44
N LEU A 161 8.28 -6.88 -5.63
CA LEU A 161 6.93 -6.30 -5.50
C LEU A 161 6.45 -5.55 -6.73
N LEU A 162 7.36 -5.01 -7.54
CA LEU A 162 7.03 -4.26 -8.75
C LEU A 162 7.08 -5.11 -10.02
N ASN A 163 7.14 -6.43 -9.88
CA ASN A 163 6.93 -7.36 -10.99
C ASN A 163 5.49 -7.91 -10.92
N PRO A 164 4.58 -7.50 -11.84
CA PRO A 164 3.19 -7.94 -11.83
C PRO A 164 3.01 -9.47 -11.88
N LYS A 165 3.98 -10.20 -12.46
CA LYS A 165 3.93 -11.66 -12.59
C LYS A 165 4.08 -12.40 -11.26
N ASN A 166 4.53 -11.73 -10.20
CA ASN A 166 4.66 -12.31 -8.87
C ASN A 166 3.33 -12.37 -8.11
N TYR A 167 2.26 -11.80 -8.67
CA TYR A 167 0.95 -11.78 -8.06
C TYR A 167 0.01 -12.79 -8.73
N ARG A 168 -0.94 -13.30 -7.96
CA ARG A 168 -2.02 -14.14 -8.46
C ARG A 168 -3.35 -13.76 -7.81
N ILE A 169 -4.43 -14.04 -8.54
CA ILE A 169 -5.77 -14.02 -7.98
C ILE A 169 -5.99 -15.36 -7.28
N ALA A 170 -6.31 -15.31 -6.00
CA ALA A 170 -6.77 -16.45 -5.22
C ALA A 170 -8.24 -16.23 -4.83
N SER A 171 -8.91 -17.30 -4.38
CA SER A 171 -10.27 -17.21 -3.87
C SER A 171 -10.45 -17.99 -2.57
N MET A 172 -11.45 -17.58 -1.80
CA MET A 172 -11.91 -18.31 -0.62
C MET A 172 -13.43 -18.18 -0.50
N GLU A 173 -14.06 -19.19 0.10
CA GLU A 173 -15.47 -19.10 0.45
C GLU A 173 -15.62 -18.25 1.73
N PHE A 174 -16.42 -17.19 1.65
CA PHE A 174 -16.73 -16.33 2.78
C PHE A 174 -18.20 -15.91 2.71
N GLN A 175 -18.95 -16.13 3.79
CA GLN A 175 -20.39 -15.87 3.87
C GLN A 175 -21.17 -16.52 2.71
N ASN A 176 -20.89 -17.81 2.41
CA ASN A 176 -21.50 -18.59 1.33
C ASN A 176 -21.32 -17.99 -0.07
N ARG A 177 -20.29 -17.16 -0.27
CA ARG A 177 -19.91 -16.62 -1.57
C ARG A 177 -18.42 -16.83 -1.80
N GLU A 178 -18.05 -17.18 -3.03
CA GLU A 178 -16.65 -17.08 -3.44
C GLU A 178 -16.23 -15.59 -3.42
N ARG A 179 -15.15 -15.29 -2.69
CA ARG A 179 -14.49 -13.99 -2.69
C ARG A 179 -13.13 -14.14 -3.36
N ARG A 180 -12.81 -13.24 -4.28
CA ARG A 180 -11.52 -13.21 -4.98
C ARG A 180 -10.65 -12.10 -4.43
N PHE A 181 -9.37 -12.37 -4.28
CA PHE A 181 -8.42 -11.40 -3.76
C PHE A 181 -7.05 -11.59 -4.40
N MET A 182 -6.26 -10.52 -4.39
CA MET A 182 -4.89 -10.56 -4.88
C MET A 182 -4.00 -11.13 -3.77
N GLU A 183 -3.00 -11.93 -4.14
CA GLU A 183 -1.95 -12.34 -3.22
C GLU A 183 -0.59 -12.56 -3.89
N THR A 184 0.46 -12.46 -3.08
CA THR A 184 1.82 -12.90 -3.37
C THR A 184 2.48 -13.41 -2.07
N HIS A 185 3.55 -14.18 -2.20
CA HIS A 185 4.26 -14.76 -1.06
C HIS A 185 5.75 -14.44 -1.17
N PHE A 186 6.33 -13.94 -0.09
CA PHE A 186 7.74 -13.61 -0.02
C PHE A 186 8.28 -14.00 1.35
N ASP A 187 9.33 -14.83 1.37
CA ASP A 187 10.04 -15.23 2.59
C ASP A 187 9.13 -15.71 3.74
N GLY A 188 8.12 -16.54 3.42
CA GLY A 188 7.13 -17.04 4.38
C GLY A 188 6.01 -16.06 4.73
N TYR A 189 6.11 -14.78 4.37
CA TYR A 189 5.02 -13.81 4.51
C TYR A 189 4.02 -13.93 3.37
N ARG A 190 2.74 -14.01 3.73
CA ARG A 190 1.63 -13.93 2.78
C ARG A 190 1.13 -12.49 2.70
N ILE A 191 1.30 -11.87 1.55
CA ILE A 191 0.86 -10.51 1.24
C ILE A 191 -0.41 -10.63 0.41
N TRP A 192 -1.55 -10.17 0.91
CA TRP A 192 -2.84 -10.42 0.27
C TRP A 192 -3.86 -9.30 0.51
N GLY A 193 -5.00 -9.38 -0.18
CA GLY A 193 -6.10 -8.43 -0.02
C GLY A 193 -5.71 -7.02 -0.49
N ALA A 194 -6.05 -6.00 0.30
CA ALA A 194 -5.83 -4.59 -0.03
C ALA A 194 -4.37 -4.27 -0.34
N THR A 195 -3.45 -4.74 0.51
CA THR A 195 -2.01 -4.50 0.35
C THR A 195 -1.49 -5.08 -0.95
N ALA A 196 -1.83 -6.33 -1.28
CA ALA A 196 -1.42 -6.94 -2.54
C ALA A 196 -2.07 -6.27 -3.75
N ALA A 197 -3.33 -5.84 -3.66
CA ALA A 197 -4.02 -5.14 -4.75
C ALA A 197 -3.36 -3.77 -5.05
N ILE A 198 -3.02 -3.02 -4.02
CA ILE A 198 -2.32 -1.73 -4.13
C ILE A 198 -0.93 -1.90 -4.76
N LEU A 199 -0.14 -2.84 -4.24
CA LEU A 199 1.22 -3.07 -4.75
C LEU A 199 1.21 -3.62 -6.18
N HIS A 200 0.28 -4.52 -6.51
CA HIS A 200 0.09 -5.00 -7.87
C HIS A 200 -0.33 -3.88 -8.83
N HIS A 201 -1.20 -2.95 -8.39
CA HIS A 201 -1.57 -1.80 -9.21
C HIS A 201 -0.36 -0.93 -9.52
N LEU A 202 0.46 -0.58 -8.51
CA LEU A 202 1.71 0.14 -8.71
C LEU A 202 2.65 -0.62 -9.67
N ALA A 203 2.82 -1.92 -9.48
CA ALA A 203 3.65 -2.78 -10.33
C ALA A 203 3.21 -2.70 -11.80
N LYS A 204 1.91 -2.77 -12.07
CA LYS A 204 1.35 -2.65 -13.42
C LYS A 204 1.66 -1.30 -14.05
N GLN A 205 1.42 -0.21 -13.32
CA GLN A 205 1.65 1.14 -13.81
C GLN A 205 3.12 1.39 -14.17
N ILE A 206 4.04 0.90 -13.32
CA ILE A 206 5.47 1.01 -13.60
C ILE A 206 5.90 0.13 -14.79
N HIS A 207 5.32 -1.07 -14.94
CA HIS A 207 5.64 -1.95 -16.06
C HIS A 207 5.10 -1.41 -17.41
N GLU A 208 3.91 -0.82 -17.42
CA GLU A 208 3.30 -0.21 -18.62
C GLU A 208 4.15 0.97 -19.17
N LEU A 209 4.95 1.64 -18.33
CA LEU A 209 5.92 2.65 -18.78
C LEU A 209 7.16 2.05 -19.46
N GLU A 210 7.51 0.80 -19.18
CA GLU A 210 8.69 0.13 -19.75
C GLU A 210 8.41 -0.50 -21.11
N ASP A 211 7.15 -0.88 -21.35
CA ASP A 211 6.69 -1.51 -22.59
C ASP A 211 5.33 -0.90 -23.00
N PRO A 212 5.32 0.34 -23.52
CA PRO A 212 4.09 0.96 -24.02
C PRO A 212 3.65 0.19 -25.26
N ALA A 213 2.52 -0.51 -25.13
CA ALA A 213 1.89 -1.29 -26.20
C ALA A 213 1.65 -0.48 -27.50
#